data_AF-A0AAD4Q5W4-F1
#
_entry.id   AF-A0AAD4Q5W4-F1
#
_cell.length_a   1.000
_cell.length_b   1.000
_cell.length_c   1.000
_cell.angle_alpha   90.00
_cell.angle_beta   90.00
_cell.angle_gamma   90.00
#
_symmetry.space_group_name_H-M   'P 1'
#
loop_
_entity.id
_entity.type
_entity.pdbx_description
1 polymer ?
#
loop_
_entity_poly.entity_id
_entity_poly.type
_entity_poly.pdbx_seq_one_letter_code
_entity_poly.pdbx_strand_id
1 'polypeptide(L)' 'MAEPAQNRLWLLQLDLASLRATKVAAEKFSRRKERLDVLINSAGKMYDDYVITVDGLEQTVEVKWVSLIPVCVFTPVL' A
#
# COMPACT_ATOMS: atom_id res chain seq x y z
N MET A 1 -12.16 30.69 15.71
CA MET A 1 -12.09 30.60 14.24
C MET A 1 -10.87 29.73 13.92
N ALA A 2 -11.06 28.51 13.43
CA ALA A 2 -9.96 27.58 13.16
C ALA A 2 -9.45 27.78 11.72
N GLU A 3 -8.13 27.86 11.55
CA GLU A 3 -7.47 27.90 10.23
C GLU A 3 -7.85 26.66 9.39
N PRO A 4 -8.05 26.79 8.07
CA PRO A 4 -8.25 25.64 7.20
C PRO A 4 -7.00 24.75 7.23
N ALA A 5 -7.18 23.46 7.54
CA ALA A 5 -6.10 22.48 7.57
C ALA A 5 -5.36 22.48 6.23
N GLN A 6 -4.09 22.88 6.24
CA GLN A 6 -3.23 22.85 5.06
C GLN A 6 -3.24 21.48 4.40
N ASN A 7 -3.36 21.48 3.07
CA ASN A 7 -3.51 20.31 2.21
C ASN A 7 -2.22 19.47 2.18
N ARG A 8 -1.94 18.71 3.25
CA ARG A 8 -0.72 17.90 3.44
C ARG A 8 -0.78 16.61 2.62
N LEU A 9 -0.55 16.72 1.32
CA LEU A 9 -0.41 15.59 0.40
C LEU A 9 1.03 15.08 0.36
N TRP A 10 1.23 13.77 0.51
CA TRP A 10 2.50 13.11 0.26
C TRP A 10 2.28 11.91 -0.67
N LEU A 11 2.93 11.94 -1.84
CA LEU A 11 2.94 10.83 -2.77
C LEU A 11 4.01 9.81 -2.38
N LEU A 12 3.61 8.56 -2.22
CA LEU A 12 4.47 7.41 -1.98
C LEU A 12 4.17 6.37 -3.05
N GLN A 13 5.19 6.00 -3.83
CA GLN A 13 5.04 4.93 -4.82
C GLN A 13 4.84 3.60 -4.10
N LEU A 14 3.74 2.93 -4.41
CA LEU A 14 3.33 1.64 -3.90
C LEU A 14 2.88 0.79 -5.08
N ASP A 15 3.54 -0.34 -5.29
CA ASP A 15 3.16 -1.34 -6.27
C ASP A 15 2.71 -2.61 -5.54
N LEU A 16 1.41 -2.90 -5.60
CA LEU A 16 0.80 -4.05 -4.94
C LEU A 16 0.90 -5.35 -5.75
N ALA A 17 1.45 -5.31 -6.97
CA ALA A 17 1.80 -6.51 -7.74
C ALA A 17 3.25 -6.97 -7.47
N SER A 18 3.86 -6.45 -6.40
CA SER A 18 5.09 -6.98 -5.83
C SER A 18 5.13 -6.83 -4.31
N LEU A 19 5.32 -7.94 -3.60
CA LEU A 19 5.48 -7.98 -2.15
C LEU A 19 6.72 -7.20 -1.69
N ARG A 20 7.82 -7.33 -2.44
CA ARG A 20 9.06 -6.57 -2.16
C ARG A 20 8.83 -5.07 -2.28
N ALA A 21 8.20 -4.62 -3.36
CA ALA A 21 7.93 -3.19 -3.57
C ALA A 21 6.97 -2.65 -2.50
N THR A 22 5.96 -3.43 -2.13
CA THR A 22 5.01 -3.12 -1.07
C THR A 22 5.70 -2.93 0.28
N LYS A 23 6.56 -3.87 0.69
CA LYS A 23 7.34 -3.77 1.93
C LYS A 23 8.22 -2.51 1.94
N VAL A 24 8.92 -2.24 0.84
CA VAL A 24 9.79 -1.05 0.72
C VAL A 24 8.98 0.25 0.87
N ALA A 25 7.77 0.31 0.31
CA ALA A 25 6.88 1.46 0.48
C ALA A 25 6.44 1.60 1.95
N ALA A 26 6.03 0.51 2.60
CA ALA A 26 5.67 0.50 4.02
C ALA A 26 6.82 0.99 4.91
N GLU A 27 8.03 0.50 4.71
CA GLU A 27 9.20 0.96 5.47
C GLU A 27 9.51 2.45 5.23
N LYS A 28 9.34 2.95 4.00
CA LYS A 28 9.48 4.39 3.69
C LYS A 28 8.43 5.22 4.42
N PHE A 29 7.20 4.73 4.53
CA PHE A 29 6.15 5.36 5.33
C PHE A 29 6.57 5.44 6.79
N SER A 30 6.95 4.31 7.39
CA SER A 30 7.32 4.20 8.81
C SER A 30 8.53 5.05 9.19
N ARG A 31 9.48 5.27 8.27
CA ARG A 31 10.61 6.18 8.48
C ARG A 31 10.21 7.66 8.54
N ARG A 32 9.09 8.04 7.92
CA ARG A 32 8.64 9.43 7.81
C ARG A 32 7.49 9.78 8.76
N LYS A 33 6.67 8.79 9.13
CA LYS A 33 5.47 8.95 9.93
C LYS A 33 5.50 7.98 11.09
N GLU A 34 5.28 8.53 12.28
CA GLU A 34 5.26 7.77 13.53
C GLU A 34 4.06 6.81 13.62
N ARG A 35 2.92 7.17 13.00
CA ARG A 35 1.69 6.37 13.03
C ARG A 35 0.90 6.45 11.72
N LEU A 36 0.15 5.40 11.41
CA LEU A 36 -0.90 5.38 10.38
C LEU A 36 -2.27 5.14 11.04
N ASP A 37 -3.09 6.18 11.13
CA ASP A 37 -4.41 6.09 11.78
C ASP A 37 -5.45 5.34 10.91
N VAL A 38 -5.40 5.54 9.60
CA VAL A 38 -6.36 4.97 8.65
C VAL A 38 -5.63 4.54 7.39
N LEU A 39 -5.79 3.27 7.02
CA LEU A 39 -5.37 2.73 5.72
C LEU A 39 -6.62 2.46 4.88
N ILE A 40 -6.72 3.13 3.73
CA ILE A 40 -7.77 2.86 2.75
C ILE A 40 -7.14 2.10 1.58
N ASN A 41 -7.31 0.78 1.56
CA ASN A 41 -6.89 -0.03 0.41
C ASN A 41 -7.97 0.01 -0.69
N SER A 42 -7.92 1.02 -1.54
CA SER A 42 -8.82 1.15 -2.70
C SER A 42 -8.22 0.64 -4.00
N ALA A 43 -7.01 0.07 -3.98
CA ALA A 43 -6.36 -0.41 -5.18
C ALA A 43 -7.06 -1.69 -5.67
N GLY A 44 -7.90 -1.52 -6.69
CA GLY A 44 -8.56 -2.61 -7.39
C GLY A 44 -8.34 -2.47 -8.87
N LYS A 45 -7.68 -3.45 -9.48
CA LYS A 45 -7.79 -3.69 -10.93
C LYS A 45 -8.67 -4.93 -11.15
N MET A 46 -9.50 -4.87 -12.17
CA MET A 46 -9.96 -6.07 -12.86
C MET A 46 -8.97 -6.28 -14.00
N TYR A 47 -8.36 -7.46 -14.02
CA TYR A 47 -7.51 -7.89 -15.12
C TYR A 47 -8.36 -8.83 -15.97
N ASP A 48 -8.45 -8.55 -17.28
CA ASP A 48 -9.14 -9.43 -18.22
C ASP A 48 -8.28 -10.67 -18.52
N ASP A 49 -6.96 -10.52 -18.42
CA ASP A 49 -5.98 -11.58 -18.65
C ASP A 49 -5.50 -12.22 -17.34
N TYR A 50 -5.26 -13.54 -17.39
CA TYR A 50 -4.57 -14.25 -16.32
C TYR A 50 -3.07 -13.92 -16.36
N VAL A 51 -2.60 -13.17 -15.36
CA VAL A 51 -1.20 -12.74 -15.25
C VAL A 51 -0.62 -13.22 -13.93
N ILE A 52 0.61 -13.75 -14.00
CA ILE A 52 1.41 -14.08 -12.82
C ILE A 52 2.37 -12.94 -12.54
N THR A 53 2.42 -12.51 -11.29
CA THR A 53 3.33 -11.46 -10.81
C THR A 53 4.77 -11.96 -10.68
N VAL A 54 5.68 -11.03 -10.35
CA VAL A 54 7.07 -11.37 -10.04
C VAL A 54 7.22 -12.28 -8.81
N ASP A 55 6.21 -12.32 -7.95
CA ASP A 55 6.17 -13.14 -6.73
C ASP A 55 5.48 -14.50 -6.97
N GLY A 56 5.10 -14.81 -8.22
CA GLY A 56 4.54 -16.10 -8.61
C GLY A 56 3.06 -16.27 -8.25
N LEU A 57 2.36 -15.17 -7.94
CA LEU A 57 0.94 -15.17 -7.57
C LEU A 57 0.10 -14.66 -8.72
N GLU A 58 -1.18 -15.08 -8.76
CA GLU A 58 -2.13 -14.46 -9.68
C GLU A 58 -2.33 -12.98 -9.30
N GLN A 59 -2.28 -12.11 -10.30
CA GLN A 59 -2.17 -10.67 -10.11
C GLN A 59 -3.37 -10.05 -9.37
N THR A 60 -4.59 -10.51 -9.65
CA THR A 60 -5.80 -10.05 -8.95
C THR A 60 -5.76 -10.44 -7.48
N VAL A 61 -5.34 -11.67 -7.17
CA VAL A 61 -5.21 -12.19 -5.82
C VAL A 61 -4.16 -11.41 -5.04
N GLU A 62 -2.99 -11.19 -5.64
CA GLU A 62 -1.90 -10.49 -4.98
C GLU A 62 -2.25 -9.04 -4.66
N VAL A 63 -2.73 -8.30 -5.67
CA VAL A 63 -3.03 -6.87 -5.52
C VAL A 63 -4.14 -6.63 -4.49
N LYS A 64 -5.19 -7.47 -4.47
CA LYS A 64 -6.37 -7.24 -3.62
C LYS A 64 -6.23 -7.79 -2.21
N TRP A 65 -5.57 -8.93 -2.03
CA TRP A 65 -5.60 -9.67 -0.77
C TRP A 65 -4.22 -9.80 -0.14
N VAL A 66 -3.24 -10.29 -0.90
CA VAL A 66 -1.94 -10.69 -0.32
C VAL A 66 -1.10 -9.48 0.05
N SER A 67 -1.00 -8.49 -0.84
CA SER A 67 -0.14 -7.31 -0.63
C SER A 67 -0.60 -6.41 0.52
N LEU A 68 -1.83 -6.55 1.02
CA LEU A 68 -2.27 -5.85 2.23
C LEU A 68 -1.49 -6.31 3.47
N ILE A 69 -1.09 -7.58 3.53
CA ILE A 69 -0.37 -8.16 4.68
C ILE A 69 0.93 -7.42 4.96
N PRO A 70 1.88 -7.28 4.02
CA PRO A 70 3.12 -6.52 4.28
C PRO A 70 2.86 -5.04 4.58
N VAL A 71 1.82 -4.39 4.02
CA VAL A 71 1.49 -3.01 4.41
C VAL A 71 1.16 -2.95 5.90
N CYS A 72 0.26 -3.82 6.39
CA CYS A 72 -0.15 -3.83 7.79
C CYS A 72 0.96 -4.28 8.75
N VAL A 73 1.83 -5.19 8.33
CA VAL A 73 2.95 -5.69 9.18
C VAL A 73 4.08 -4.68 9.30
N PHE A 74 4.38 -3.92 8.23
CA PHE A 74 5.56 -3.05 8.18
C PHE A 74 5.23 -1.55 8.32
N THR A 75 3.96 -1.18 8.39
CA THR A 75 3.54 0.15 8.87
C THR A 75 3.04 0.06 10.31
N PRO A 76 3.28 1.10 11.14
CA PRO A 76 2.71 1.18 12.48
C PRO A 76 1.22 1.51 12.37
N VAL A 77 0.41 0.49 12.05
CA VAL A 77 -1.06 0.54 12.10
C VAL A 77 -1.48 0.16 13.52
N LEU A 78 -1.31 1.12 14.43
CA LEU A 78 -1.42 0.98 15.90
C LEU A 78 -0.34 0.11 16.56
#